data_AF-A0A7T8KEP9-F1
#
_entry.id   AF-A0A7T8KEP9-F1
#
_cell.length_a   1.000
_cell.length_b   1.000
_cell.length_c   1.000
_cell.angle_alpha   90.00
_cell.angle_beta   90.00
_cell.angle_gamma   90.00
#
_symmetry.space_group_name_H-M   'P 1'
#
loop_
_entity.id
_entity.type
_entity.pdbx_description
1 polymer ?
#
loop_
_entity_poly.entity_id
_entity_poly.type
_entity_poly.pdbx_seq_one_letter_code
_entity_poly.pdbx_strand_id
1 'polypeptide(L)' 'MNKKALEASYMVSYRIAQTGKPHTIMEEFFLPSAADAVGVMLGEKAKSVIQTIPASDNTVSRRISAMAGNVF' A
#
# COMPACT_ATOMS: atom_id res chain seq x y z
N MET A 1 13.96 -5.12 2.33
CA MET A 1 12.64 -4.56 1.90
C MET A 1 12.78 -4.02 0.48
N ASN A 2 11.87 -4.37 -0.44
CA ASN A 2 11.94 -3.93 -1.84
C ASN A 2 11.54 -2.44 -1.94
N LYS A 3 12.43 -1.58 -2.48
CA LYS A 3 12.18 -0.13 -2.60
C LYS A 3 10.92 0.19 -3.40
N LYS A 4 10.63 -0.57 -4.46
CA LYS A 4 9.42 -0.38 -5.28
C LYS A 4 8.14 -0.75 -4.54
N ALA A 5 8.18 -1.83 -3.75
CA ALA A 5 7.04 -2.24 -2.92
C ALA A 5 6.74 -1.21 -1.82
N LEU A 6 7.80 -0.62 -1.25
CA LEU A 6 7.72 0.46 -0.29
C LEU A 6 7.10 1.74 -0.88
N GLU A 7 7.55 2.14 -2.07
CA GLU A 7 7.01 3.28 -2.80
C GLU A 7 5.53 3.08 -3.16
N ALA A 8 5.16 1.89 -3.65
CA ALA A 8 3.77 1.55 -3.92
C ALA A 8 2.90 1.62 -2.66
N SER A 9 3.38 1.08 -1.53
CA SER A 9 2.71 1.17 -0.22
C SER A 9 2.44 2.62 0.19
N TYR A 10 3.42 3.50 0.00
CA TYR A 10 3.28 4.93 0.29
C TYR A 10 2.21 5.60 -0.59
N MET A 11 2.23 5.36 -1.91
CA MET A 11 1.25 5.94 -2.83
C MET A 11 -0.18 5.54 -2.50
N VAL A 12 -0.40 4.27 -2.14
CA VAL A 12 -1.71 3.75 -1.76
C VAL A 12 -2.17 4.36 -0.44
N SER A 13 -1.28 4.38 0.56
CA SER A 13 -1.56 4.97 1.88
C SER A 13 -1.91 6.46 1.78
N TYR A 14 -1.19 7.21 0.95
CA TYR A 14 -1.44 8.63 0.72
C TYR A 14 -2.84 8.86 0.14
N ARG A 15 -3.24 8.09 -0.87
CA ARG A 15 -4.58 8.17 -1.46
C ARG A 15 -5.68 7.81 -0.48
N ILE A 16 -5.48 6.76 0.34
CA ILE A 16 -6.42 6.36 1.39
C ILE A 16 -6.60 7.51 2.40
N ALA A 17 -5.50 8.11 2.85
CA ALA A 17 -5.53 9.25 3.77
C ALA A 17 -6.27 10.46 3.19
N GLN A 18 -6.08 10.77 1.90
CA GLN A 18 -6.83 11.84 1.23
C GLN A 18 -8.35 11.61 1.20
N THR A 19 -8.79 10.35 1.22
CA THR A 19 -10.22 10.01 1.26
C THR A 19 -10.79 9.92 2.68
N GLY A 20 -9.97 10.14 3.72
CA GLY A 20 -10.38 10.03 5.12
C GLY A 20 -10.74 8.60 5.55
N LYS A 21 -10.31 7.58 4.79
CA LYS A 21 -10.61 6.18 5.09
C LYS A 21 -9.60 5.59 6.08
N PRO A 22 -9.99 4.55 6.85
CA PRO A 22 -9.07 3.83 7.72
C PRO A 22 -7.91 3.23 6.92
N HIS A 23 -6.72 3.20 7.51
CA HIS A 23 -5.54 2.54 6.94
C HIS A 23 -5.75 1.02 6.73
N THR A 24 -6.62 0.41 7.54
CA THR A 24 -6.96 -1.02 7.45
C THR A 24 -7.56 -1.40 6.09
N ILE A 25 -8.15 -0.44 5.36
CA ILE A 25 -8.68 -0.68 4.01
C ILE A 25 -7.60 -1.14 3.03
N MET A 26 -6.33 -0.79 3.27
CA MET A 26 -5.23 -1.26 2.45
C MET A 26 -5.03 -2.77 2.57
N GLU A 27 -5.03 -3.27 3.81
CA GLU A 27 -4.80 -4.68 4.14
C GLU A 27 -6.03 -5.53 3.89
N GLU A 28 -7.20 -5.07 4.34
CA GLU A 28 -8.46 -5.82 4.30
C GLU A 28 -9.08 -5.88 2.90
N PHE A 29 -8.87 -4.87 2.06
CA PHE A 29 -9.60 -4.73 0.81
C PHE A 29 -8.71 -4.49 -0.40
N PHE A 30 -7.84 -3.46 -0.37
CA PHE A 30 -7.09 -3.06 -1.56
C PHE A 30 -6.11 -4.13 -2.02
N LEU A 31 -5.29 -4.68 -1.12
CA LEU A 31 -4.28 -5.66 -1.48
C LEU A 31 -4.87 -6.98 -2.02
N PRO A 32 -5.87 -7.60 -1.37
CA PRO A 32 -6.55 -8.77 -1.93
C PRO A 32 -7.14 -8.49 -3.32
N SER A 33 -7.86 -7.37 -3.47
CA SER A 33 -8.52 -7.00 -4.74
C SER A 33 -7.51 -6.76 -5.86
N ALA A 34 -6.42 -6.05 -5.56
CA ALA A 34 -5.35 -5.79 -6.53
C ALA A 34 -4.63 -7.08 -6.92
N ALA A 35 -4.35 -7.97 -5.96
CA ALA A 35 -3.71 -9.25 -6.21
C ALA A 35 -4.56 -10.14 -7.13
N ASP A 36 -5.88 -10.21 -6.90
CA ASP A 36 -6.79 -11.00 -7.74
C ASP A 36 -6.93 -10.41 -9.14
N ALA A 37 -7.17 -9.10 -9.26
CA ALA A 37 -7.25 -8.43 -10.56
C ALA A 37 -5.97 -8.61 -11.38
N VAL A 38 -4.80 -8.41 -10.77
CA VAL A 38 -3.50 -8.60 -11.42
C VAL A 38 -3.24 -10.07 -11.74
N GLY A 39 -3.65 -11.00 -10.87
CA GLY A 39 -3.54 -12.43 -11.15
C GLY A 39 -4.34 -12.85 -12.38
N VAL A 40 -5.59 -12.37 -12.49
CA VAL A 40 -6.45 -12.64 -13.66
C VAL A 40 -5.86 -12.01 -14.93
N MET A 41 -5.39 -10.78 -14.86
CA MET A 41 -4.96 -10.03 -16.06
C MET A 41 -3.53 -10.36 -16.51
N LEU A 42 -2.62 -10.59 -15.57
CA LEU A 42 -1.17 -10.65 -15.79
C LEU A 42 -0.52 -11.94 -15.27
N GLY A 43 -1.31 -12.83 -14.68
CA GLY A 43 -0.87 -14.14 -14.17
C GLY A 43 -0.30 -14.13 -12.76
N GLU A 44 -0.10 -15.34 -12.22
CA GLU A 44 0.33 -15.58 -10.84
C GLU A 44 1.66 -14.92 -10.46
N LYS A 45 2.59 -14.81 -11.41
CA LYS A 45 3.87 -14.12 -11.16
C LYS A 45 3.66 -12.65 -10.84
N ALA A 46 2.72 -11.97 -11.50
CA ALA A 46 2.41 -10.58 -11.20
C ALA A 46 1.63 -10.43 -9.89
N LYS A 47 0.71 -11.38 -9.60
CA LYS A 47 -0.01 -11.46 -8.32
C LYS A 47 0.94 -11.52 -7.12
N SER A 48 1.93 -12.41 -7.17
CA SER A 48 2.92 -12.53 -6.09
C SER A 48 3.74 -11.25 -5.87
N VAL A 49 4.00 -10.46 -6.92
CA VAL A 49 4.68 -9.15 -6.78
C VAL A 49 3.81 -8.16 -6.00
N ILE A 50 2.51 -8.08 -6.26
CA ILE A 50 1.58 -7.20 -5.52
C ILE A 50 1.52 -7.57 -4.03
N GLN A 51 1.53 -8.86 -3.72
CA GLN A 51 1.51 -9.35 -2.34
C GLN A 51 2.79 -9.00 -1.54
N THR A 52 3.87 -8.54 -2.20
CA THR A 52 5.07 -8.04 -1.48
C THR A 52 4.92 -6.62 -0.94
N ILE A 53 3.84 -5.90 -1.28
CA ILE A 53 3.60 -4.56 -0.80
C ILE A 53 3.31 -4.60 0.71
N PRO A 54 4.08 -3.88 1.54
CA PRO A 54 3.86 -3.87 2.97
C PRO A 54 2.58 -3.10 3.32
N ALA A 55 1.67 -3.76 4.05
CA ALA A 55 0.37 -3.22 4.48
C ALA A 55 0.36 -2.70 5.93
N SER A 56 1.25 -3.19 6.80
CA SER A 56 1.14 -2.99 8.25
C SER A 56 1.26 -1.52 8.72
N ASP A 57 0.28 -1.14 9.55
CA ASP A 57 0.01 0.18 10.13
C ASP A 57 1.15 0.85 10.88
N ASN A 58 2.02 0.07 11.51
CA ASN A 58 3.12 0.59 12.32
C ASN A 58 4.17 1.36 11.49
N THR A 59 4.10 1.20 10.16
CA THR A 59 4.96 1.87 9.18
C THR A 59 4.21 2.93 8.37
N VAL A 60 2.90 2.77 8.15
CA VAL A 60 2.09 3.71 7.36
C VAL A 60 1.82 4.98 8.16
N SER A 61 1.39 4.86 9.42
CA SER A 61 1.20 6.02 10.30
C SER A 61 2.51 6.79 10.52
N ARG A 62 3.64 6.09 10.73
CA ARG A 62 4.98 6.72 10.78
C ARG A 62 5.37 7.41 9.47
N ARG A 63 5.01 6.87 8.30
CA ARG A 63 5.31 7.50 7.00
C ARG A 63 4.45 8.72 6.74
N ILE A 64 3.17 8.69 7.10
CA ILE A 64 2.30 9.86 7.03
C ILE A 64 2.82 10.95 7.98
N SER A 65 3.17 10.60 9.22
CA SER A 65 3.83 11.54 10.15
C SER A 65 5.19 12.05 9.65
N ALA A 66 5.97 11.24 8.93
CA ALA A 66 7.25 11.65 8.37
C ALA A 66 7.12 12.64 7.20
N MET A 67 6.14 12.48 6.29
CA MET A 67 5.88 13.52 5.28
C MET A 67 5.17 14.75 5.86
N ALA A 68 4.35 14.60 6.90
CA ALA A 68 3.82 15.73 7.66
C ALA A 68 4.90 16.46 8.49
N GLY A 69 6.01 15.80 8.82
CA GLY A 69 7.16 16.38 9.51
C GLY A 69 8.15 17.10 8.61
N ASN A 70 8.03 17.00 7.28
CA ASN A 70 8.93 17.68 6.33
C ASN A 70 8.40 19.06 5.87
N VAL A 71 7.62 19.71 6.74
CA VAL A 71 7.13 21.10 6.57
C VAL A 71 7.57 22.03 7.71
N PHE A 72 8.65 21.68 8.43
CA PHE A 72 9.38 22.60 9.31
C PHE A 72 10.88 22.48 9.12
#